data_AF-A0A0V0XSD1-F1
#
_entry.id   AF-A0A0V0XSD1-F1
#
_cell.length_a   1.000
_cell.length_b   1.000
_cell.length_c   1.000
_cell.angle_alpha   90.00
_cell.angle_beta   90.00
_cell.angle_gamma   90.00
#
_symmetry.space_group_name_H-M   'P 1'
#
loop_
_entity.id
_entity.type
_entity.pdbx_description
1 polymer ?
#
loop_
_entity_poly.entity_id
_entity_poly.type
_entity_poly.pdbx_seq_one_letter_code
_entity_poly.pdbx_strand_id
1 'polypeptide(L)'
;LLASSLLQSVVEDWYPIQKWITPKDYQNAELARIPFNFAIVKLARPIKVSEYSIPVCLPTDPSYFTHAQPCFMPNTHYNVLTSYGNAHIMILQPFAQCRQHSKKLLPERHFCANFLMPFAHNNKDMTANMLLEGAPLLCIKDNLIYQLGILDWIKTSNYQDAQYPVAFFSATFNITPIVNEVTKENFISPHIVTENMKMYQIMWYS
;
A
#
# COMPACT_ATOMS: atom_id res chain seq x y z
N LEU A 1 32.38 -0.23 -27.07
CA LEU A 1 31.38 -0.77 -28.02
C LEU A 1 30.49 -1.71 -27.24
N LEU A 2 29.16 -1.52 -27.36
CA LEU A 2 28.05 -2.15 -26.60
C LEU A 2 27.88 -1.55 -25.18
N ALA A 3 26.77 -0.92 -24.79
CA ALA A 3 25.43 -0.84 -25.35
C ALA A 3 24.85 0.57 -25.14
N SER A 4 24.78 1.34 -26.23
CA SER A 4 24.04 2.62 -26.32
C SER A 4 22.61 2.40 -26.84
N SER A 5 22.08 1.17 -26.71
CA SER A 5 20.88 0.71 -27.45
C SER A 5 19.75 0.19 -26.56
N LEU A 6 19.72 0.50 -25.26
CA LEU A 6 18.59 0.17 -24.38
C LEU A 6 17.76 1.39 -23.94
N LEU A 7 18.09 2.59 -24.42
CA LEU A 7 17.22 3.78 -24.31
C LEU A 7 16.17 3.81 -25.42
N GLN A 8 15.56 2.66 -25.72
CA GLN A 8 14.36 2.60 -26.55
C GLN A 8 13.15 2.76 -25.64
N SER A 9 12.67 4.00 -25.58
CA SER A 9 11.29 4.38 -25.25
C SER A 9 10.66 3.64 -24.08
N VAL A 10 10.77 4.21 -22.87
CA VAL A 10 9.67 4.08 -21.90
C VAL A 10 8.50 4.84 -22.52
N VAL A 11 7.69 4.13 -23.32
CA VAL A 11 6.35 4.60 -23.65
C VAL A 11 5.61 4.55 -22.32
N GLU A 12 5.49 5.69 -21.65
CA GLU A 12 4.63 5.80 -20.49
C GLU A 12 3.20 5.53 -20.96
N ASP A 13 2.68 4.35 -20.64
CA ASP A 13 1.26 4.10 -20.79
C ASP A 13 0.53 4.93 -19.73
N TRP A 14 -0.01 6.07 -20.13
CA TRP A 14 -0.83 6.91 -19.26
C TRP A 14 -2.20 6.26 -19.07
N TYR A 15 -2.54 5.91 -17.82
CA TYR A 15 -3.84 5.35 -17.44
C TYR A 15 -4.67 6.41 -16.69
N PRO A 16 -5.62 7.09 -17.34
CA PRO A 16 -6.43 8.09 -16.68
C PRO A 16 -7.27 7.45 -15.58
N ILE A 17 -7.39 8.14 -14.45
CA ILE A 17 -8.27 7.73 -13.36
C ILE A 17 -9.71 8.15 -13.69
N GLN A 18 -10.66 7.22 -13.57
CA GLN A 18 -12.08 7.46 -13.76
C GLN A 18 -12.76 7.88 -12.46
N LYS A 19 -12.50 7.12 -11.38
CA LYS A 19 -13.16 7.28 -10.09
C LYS A 19 -12.23 6.97 -8.93
N TRP A 20 -12.50 7.63 -7.81
CA TRP A 20 -11.90 7.34 -6.51
C TRP A 20 -13.01 6.85 -5.58
N ILE A 21 -12.70 5.82 -4.80
CA ILE A 21 -13.64 5.20 -3.88
C ILE A 21 -12.97 5.13 -2.51
N THR A 22 -13.54 5.81 -1.53
CA THR A 22 -12.95 6.00 -0.19
C THR A 22 -14.03 5.89 0.89
N PRO A 23 -13.65 5.60 2.15
CA PRO A 23 -14.56 5.81 3.26
C PRO A 23 -15.05 7.25 3.33
N LYS A 24 -16.33 7.43 3.66
CA LYS A 24 -16.97 8.75 3.72
C LYS A 24 -16.33 9.68 4.76
N ASP A 25 -16.04 9.10 5.93
CA ASP A 25 -15.36 9.71 7.05
C ASP A 25 -14.91 8.59 8.01
N TYR A 26 -14.18 8.98 9.06
CA TYR A 26 -13.67 8.06 10.07
C TYR A 26 -14.80 7.29 10.79
N GLN A 27 -15.93 7.92 11.07
CA GLN A 27 -17.06 7.28 11.75
C GLN A 27 -17.71 6.20 10.88
N ASN A 28 -17.86 6.46 9.59
CA ASN A 28 -18.38 5.50 8.62
C ASN A 28 -17.43 4.32 8.41
N ALA A 29 -16.12 4.57 8.38
CA ALA A 29 -15.13 3.49 8.38
C ALA A 29 -15.26 2.61 9.63
N GLU A 30 -15.47 3.22 10.79
CA GLU A 30 -15.67 2.47 12.04
C GLU A 30 -16.93 1.60 12.04
N LEU A 31 -18.05 2.16 11.58
CA LEU A 31 -19.34 1.47 11.45
C LEU A 31 -19.25 0.30 10.47
N ALA A 32 -18.60 0.49 9.32
CA ALA A 32 -18.37 -0.54 8.32
C ALA A 32 -17.27 -1.54 8.69
N ARG A 33 -16.56 -1.33 9.80
CA ARG A 33 -15.44 -2.16 10.29
C ARG A 33 -14.27 -2.27 9.31
N ILE A 34 -14.03 -1.22 8.54
CA ILE A 34 -12.92 -1.12 7.56
C ILE A 34 -11.85 -0.14 8.08
N PRO A 35 -10.60 -0.23 7.59
CA PRO A 35 -9.63 0.82 7.83
C PRO A 35 -10.10 2.15 7.21
N PHE A 36 -9.66 3.27 7.76
CA PHE A 36 -9.99 4.59 7.19
C PHE A 36 -9.02 5.00 6.08
N ASN A 37 -7.73 4.68 6.24
CA ASN A 37 -6.66 5.14 5.35
C ASN A 37 -6.47 4.20 4.15
N PHE A 38 -7.45 4.18 3.25
CA PHE A 38 -7.33 3.51 1.96
C PHE A 38 -8.16 4.22 0.87
N ALA A 39 -7.81 3.96 -0.39
CA ALA A 39 -8.61 4.33 -1.54
C ALA A 39 -8.57 3.20 -2.58
N ILE A 40 -9.68 3.01 -3.30
CA ILE A 40 -9.75 2.18 -4.50
C ILE A 40 -9.86 3.11 -5.70
N VAL A 41 -8.95 2.92 -6.66
CA VAL A 41 -8.87 3.74 -7.87
C VAL A 41 -9.39 2.93 -9.05
N LYS A 42 -10.45 3.42 -9.70
CA LYS A 42 -10.95 2.83 -10.95
C LYS A 42 -10.32 3.58 -12.12
N LEU A 43 -9.57 2.86 -12.94
CA LEU A 43 -8.99 3.41 -14.17
C LEU A 43 -10.05 3.53 -15.27
N ALA A 44 -9.90 4.53 -16.13
CA ALA A 44 -10.78 4.77 -17.28
C ALA A 44 -10.62 3.72 -18.38
N ARG A 45 -9.47 3.04 -18.41
CA ARG A 45 -9.16 1.95 -19.31
C ARG A 45 -8.45 0.84 -18.53
N PRO A 46 -8.73 -0.45 -18.84
CA PRO A 46 -8.07 -1.55 -18.15
C PRO A 46 -6.58 -1.60 -18.48
N ILE A 47 -5.77 -1.93 -17.48
CA ILE A 47 -4.36 -2.32 -17.69
C ILE A 47 -4.36 -3.73 -18.29
N LYS A 48 -3.60 -3.94 -19.36
CA LYS A 48 -3.45 -5.27 -19.96
C LYS A 48 -2.57 -6.14 -19.07
N VAL A 49 -3.07 -7.32 -18.69
CA VAL A 49 -2.25 -8.29 -17.96
C VAL A 49 -1.11 -8.78 -18.86
N SER A 50 0.10 -8.77 -18.32
CA SER A 50 1.33 -9.17 -19.00
C SER A 50 2.33 -9.72 -17.99
N GLU A 51 3.51 -10.13 -18.44
CA GLU A 51 4.61 -10.53 -17.54
C GLU A 51 5.10 -9.38 -16.63
N TYR A 52 4.86 -8.13 -17.02
CA TYR A 52 5.24 -6.93 -16.26
C TYR A 52 4.07 -6.30 -15.49
N SER A 53 2.84 -6.74 -15.75
CA SER A 53 1.61 -6.17 -15.17
C SER A 53 0.72 -7.31 -14.70
N ILE A 54 1.02 -7.82 -13.50
CA ILE A 54 0.33 -8.94 -12.89
C ILE A 54 -0.41 -8.42 -11.65
N PRO A 55 -1.73 -8.65 -11.53
CA PRO A 55 -2.46 -8.27 -10.32
C PRO A 55 -2.02 -9.13 -9.13
N VAL A 56 -2.00 -8.50 -7.95
CA VAL A 56 -1.77 -9.20 -6.68
C VAL A 56 -3.07 -9.76 -6.13
N CYS A 57 -2.97 -10.83 -5.35
CA CYS A 57 -4.11 -11.38 -4.65
C CYS A 57 -4.49 -10.49 -3.45
N LEU A 58 -5.78 -10.47 -3.11
CA LEU A 58 -6.27 -9.86 -1.88
C LEU A 58 -6.74 -10.97 -0.93
N PRO A 59 -6.30 -10.97 0.33
CA PRO A 59 -6.74 -11.97 1.27
C PRO A 59 -8.13 -11.66 1.81
N THR A 60 -8.90 -12.69 2.17
CA THR A 60 -10.26 -12.56 2.73
C THR A 60 -10.34 -12.98 4.19
N ASP A 61 -9.30 -13.60 4.73
CA ASP A 61 -9.27 -14.10 6.11
C ASP A 61 -7.96 -13.67 6.81
N PRO A 62 -8.05 -12.95 7.95
CA PRO A 62 -6.89 -12.51 8.72
C PRO A 62 -6.00 -13.65 9.21
N SER A 63 -6.51 -14.88 9.30
CA SER A 63 -5.74 -16.07 9.69
C SER A 63 -4.71 -16.50 8.63
N TYR A 64 -4.79 -15.96 7.41
CA TYR A 64 -3.95 -16.43 6.30
C TYR A 64 -2.47 -16.20 6.50
N PHE A 65 -2.09 -15.20 7.29
CA PHE A 65 -0.70 -14.82 7.53
C PHE A 65 -0.40 -14.90 9.01
N THR A 66 0.53 -15.79 9.36
CA THR A 66 1.01 -15.94 10.72
C THR A 66 2.07 -14.89 11.03
N HIS A 67 2.16 -14.50 12.30
CA HIS A 67 3.22 -13.64 12.82
C HIS A 67 4.61 -14.20 12.46
N ALA A 68 5.61 -13.31 12.35
CA ALA A 68 7.00 -13.62 11.98
C ALA A 68 7.25 -14.09 10.52
N GLN A 69 6.24 -14.08 9.64
CA GLN A 69 6.47 -14.28 8.21
C GLN A 69 7.13 -13.03 7.58
N PRO A 70 8.18 -13.20 6.74
CA PRO A 70 8.72 -12.10 5.96
C PRO A 70 7.76 -11.72 4.83
N CYS A 71 7.46 -10.42 4.77
CA CYS A 71 6.77 -9.76 3.68
C CYS A 71 7.70 -8.71 3.07
N PHE A 72 7.29 -8.11 1.97
CA PHE A 72 8.10 -7.22 1.16
C PHE A 72 7.33 -5.94 0.90
N MET A 73 8.00 -4.81 1.06
CA MET A 73 7.47 -3.52 0.65
C MET A 73 8.32 -3.01 -0.50
N PRO A 74 7.74 -2.83 -1.71
CA PRO A 74 8.44 -2.22 -2.83
C PRO A 74 9.03 -0.87 -2.43
N ASN A 75 10.25 -0.61 -2.90
CA ASN A 75 10.93 0.65 -2.67
C ASN A 75 10.72 1.53 -3.91
N THR A 76 9.65 2.31 -3.90
CA THR A 76 9.28 3.20 -5.02
C THR A 76 9.75 4.62 -4.76
N HIS A 77 10.31 5.26 -5.78
CA HIS A 77 10.88 6.62 -5.68
C HIS A 77 10.08 7.59 -6.55
N TYR A 78 10.06 8.88 -6.22
CA TYR A 78 9.41 9.89 -7.06
C TYR A 78 10.12 10.09 -8.42
N ASN A 79 11.40 9.75 -8.49
CA ASN A 79 12.21 9.96 -9.68
C ASN A 79 12.02 8.78 -10.63
N VAL A 80 11.47 9.05 -11.82
CA VAL A 80 11.17 8.06 -12.84
C VAL A 80 12.40 7.23 -13.23
N LEU A 81 13.59 7.85 -13.24
CA LEU A 81 14.86 7.19 -13.59
C LEU A 81 15.38 6.24 -12.50
N THR A 82 14.94 6.41 -11.25
CA THR A 82 15.27 5.53 -10.11
C THR A 82 14.02 4.94 -9.49
N SER A 83 12.95 4.75 -10.28
CA SER A 83 11.59 4.44 -9.82
C SER A 83 11.51 3.26 -8.86
N TYR A 84 12.43 2.30 -8.97
CA TYR A 84 12.45 1.07 -8.17
C TYR A 84 13.83 0.82 -7.56
N GLY A 85 13.86 0.67 -6.24
CA GLY A 85 15.00 0.15 -5.49
C GLY A 85 14.77 -1.28 -4.99
N ASN A 86 15.74 -1.82 -4.26
CA ASN A 86 15.57 -3.10 -3.57
C ASN A 86 14.40 -3.01 -2.59
N ALA A 87 13.50 -4.01 -2.65
CA ALA A 87 12.37 -4.11 -1.73
C ALA A 87 12.83 -4.24 -0.28
N HIS A 88 12.09 -3.65 0.64
CA HIS A 88 12.31 -3.80 2.07
C HIS A 88 11.67 -5.07 2.57
N ILE A 89 12.44 -5.87 3.33
CA ILE A 89 11.90 -7.03 4.02
C ILE A 89 11.27 -6.56 5.33
N MET A 90 10.04 -6.98 5.57
CA MET A 90 9.18 -6.57 6.68
C MET A 90 8.75 -7.81 7.46
N ILE A 91 8.97 -7.81 8.77
CA ILE A 91 8.56 -8.90 9.67
C ILE A 91 7.30 -8.49 10.41
N LEU A 92 6.20 -9.21 10.13
CA LEU A 92 4.93 -9.01 10.81
C LEU A 92 5.06 -9.24 12.31
N GLN A 93 4.55 -8.28 13.09
CA GLN A 93 4.57 -8.34 14.56
C GLN A 93 3.20 -8.78 15.11
N PRO A 94 3.17 -9.44 16.28
CA PRO A 94 1.94 -9.66 17.04
C PRO A 94 1.17 -8.37 17.31
N PHE A 95 -0.15 -8.39 17.11
CA PHE A 95 -1.00 -7.20 17.35
C PHE A 95 -0.84 -6.62 18.76
N ALA A 96 -0.62 -7.48 19.76
CA ALA A 96 -0.34 -7.05 21.14
C ALA A 96 0.91 -6.16 21.24
N GLN A 97 1.96 -6.45 20.47
CA GLN A 97 3.17 -5.62 20.39
C GLN A 97 2.89 -4.33 19.63
N CYS A 98 2.16 -4.38 18.52
CA CYS A 98 1.75 -3.18 17.78
C CYS A 98 1.01 -2.17 18.68
N ARG A 99 0.09 -2.66 19.54
CA ARG A 99 -0.67 -1.83 20.49
C ARG A 99 0.19 -1.17 21.57
N GLN A 100 1.38 -1.69 21.87
CA GLN A 100 2.31 -1.01 22.78
C GLN A 100 2.79 0.32 22.18
N HIS A 101 2.85 0.43 20.85
CA HIS A 101 3.28 1.64 20.17
C HIS A 101 2.15 2.65 19.91
N SER A 102 0.90 2.19 19.76
CA SER A 102 -0.29 3.04 19.57
C SER A 102 -1.57 2.36 20.08
N LYS A 103 -2.26 3.03 21.02
CA LYS A 103 -3.55 2.55 21.56
C LYS A 103 -4.73 2.70 20.59
N LYS A 104 -4.55 3.48 19.52
CA LYS A 104 -5.60 3.73 18.50
C LYS A 104 -5.75 2.56 17.50
N LEU A 105 -4.85 1.59 17.54
CA LEU A 105 -4.92 0.43 16.67
C LEU A 105 -6.10 -0.47 17.01
N LEU A 106 -6.83 -0.82 15.98
CA LEU A 106 -7.97 -1.74 16.04
C LEU A 106 -7.57 -3.08 15.41
N PRO A 107 -7.91 -4.20 16.07
CA PRO A 107 -7.65 -5.53 15.52
C PRO A 107 -8.38 -5.71 14.20
N GLU A 108 -7.86 -6.56 13.32
CA GLU A 108 -8.38 -6.86 11.97
C GLU A 108 -8.39 -5.68 10.99
N ARG A 109 -8.21 -4.44 11.46
CA ARG A 109 -8.12 -3.23 10.63
C ARG A 109 -6.70 -2.72 10.51
N HIS A 110 -5.87 -3.00 11.51
CA HIS A 110 -4.48 -2.55 11.53
C HIS A 110 -3.56 -3.66 12.03
N PHE A 111 -2.33 -3.63 11.53
CA PHE A 111 -1.21 -4.40 12.06
C PHE A 111 0.08 -3.61 11.86
N CYS A 112 1.19 -4.14 12.35
CA CYS A 112 2.50 -3.50 12.20
C CYS A 112 3.57 -4.51 11.82
N ALA A 113 4.65 -4.00 11.23
CA ALA A 113 5.81 -4.78 10.86
C ALA A 113 7.10 -3.99 11.13
N ASN A 114 8.15 -4.74 11.45
CA ASN A 114 9.50 -4.21 11.63
C ASN A 114 10.31 -4.49 10.37
N PHE A 115 11.25 -3.60 10.05
CA PHE A 115 12.14 -3.84 8.92
C PHE A 115 13.22 -4.85 9.32
N LEU A 116 13.44 -5.86 8.48
CA LEU A 116 14.57 -6.77 8.55
C LEU A 116 15.69 -6.15 7.73
N MET A 117 16.64 -5.52 8.43
CA MET A 117 17.93 -4.95 8.01
C MET A 117 18.09 -3.58 8.68
N PRO A 118 19.31 -3.18 9.06
CA PRO A 118 19.48 -1.87 9.66
C PRO A 118 19.06 -0.82 8.64
N PHE A 119 18.04 -0.03 8.99
CA PHE A 119 18.02 1.35 8.53
C PHE A 119 19.37 1.90 8.93
N ALA A 120 20.23 2.14 7.95
CA ALA A 120 21.53 2.70 8.22
C ALA A 120 21.31 3.95 9.09
N HIS A 121 21.85 3.92 10.31
CA HIS A 121 21.60 4.86 11.41
C HIS A 121 21.86 6.34 11.06
N ASN A 122 22.30 6.65 9.83
CA ASN A 122 22.82 7.95 9.41
C ASN A 122 22.11 8.62 8.23
N ASN A 123 21.10 8.03 7.60
CA ASN A 123 20.46 8.68 6.45
C ASN A 123 19.08 9.26 6.82
N LYS A 124 19.08 10.52 7.28
CA LYS A 124 17.91 11.43 7.17
C LYS A 124 17.36 11.54 5.73
N ASP A 125 18.09 10.98 4.76
CA ASP A 125 17.86 11.04 3.33
C ASP A 125 17.14 9.80 2.74
N MET A 126 17.01 8.70 3.51
CA MET A 126 16.59 7.43 2.89
C MET A 126 15.09 7.38 2.58
N THR A 127 14.24 7.96 3.44
CA THR A 127 12.79 8.10 3.17
C THR A 127 12.44 9.38 2.40
N ALA A 128 13.37 10.34 2.31
CA ALA A 128 13.12 11.66 1.71
C ALA A 128 12.71 11.56 0.23
N ASN A 129 13.14 10.47 -0.43
CA ASN A 129 12.83 10.22 -1.84
C ASN A 129 11.90 9.03 -2.09
N MET A 130 11.41 8.39 -1.03
CA MET A 130 10.53 7.24 -1.15
C MET A 130 9.06 7.67 -1.22
N LEU A 131 8.32 7.10 -2.16
CA LEU A 131 6.87 7.17 -2.20
C LEU A 131 6.30 6.06 -1.33
N LEU A 132 6.00 6.40 -0.07
CA LEU A 132 5.55 5.46 0.95
C LEU A 132 4.03 5.46 1.16
N GLU A 133 3.36 6.57 0.90
CA GLU A 133 1.90 6.68 1.08
C GLU A 133 1.18 5.68 0.17
N GLY A 134 0.35 4.83 0.76
CA GLY A 134 -0.37 3.80 0.02
C GLY A 134 0.49 2.61 -0.44
N ALA A 135 1.78 2.56 -0.07
CA ALA A 135 2.67 1.49 -0.49
C ALA A 135 2.16 0.11 -0.04
N PRO A 136 2.19 -0.91 -0.93
CA PRO A 136 1.65 -2.22 -0.60
C PRO A 136 2.63 -3.01 0.27
N LEU A 137 2.12 -3.70 1.28
CA LEU A 137 2.83 -4.79 1.92
C LEU A 137 2.47 -6.10 1.22
N LEU A 138 3.46 -6.70 0.56
CA LEU A 138 3.31 -7.91 -0.24
C LEU A 138 3.83 -9.12 0.51
N CYS A 139 3.01 -10.15 0.66
CA CYS A 139 3.39 -11.40 1.33
C CYS A 139 3.20 -12.58 0.37
N ILE A 140 4.13 -13.52 0.40
CA ILE A 140 4.08 -14.71 -0.47
C ILE A 140 3.47 -15.87 0.32
N LYS A 141 2.43 -16.50 -0.25
CA LYS A 141 1.80 -17.71 0.32
C LYS A 141 1.38 -18.62 -0.82
N ASP A 142 1.71 -19.91 -0.73
CA ASP A 142 1.36 -20.92 -1.74
C ASP A 142 1.75 -20.50 -3.18
N ASN A 143 2.93 -19.90 -3.33
CA ASN A 143 3.47 -19.31 -4.56
C ASN A 143 2.66 -18.14 -5.16
N LEU A 144 1.70 -17.59 -4.43
CA LEU A 144 0.96 -16.38 -4.81
C LEU A 144 1.42 -15.18 -3.99
N ILE A 145 1.38 -14.00 -4.61
CA ILE A 145 1.69 -12.73 -3.96
C ILE A 145 0.38 -12.08 -3.53
N TYR A 146 0.25 -11.81 -2.24
CA TYR A 146 -0.90 -11.14 -1.64
C TYR A 146 -0.52 -9.74 -1.18
N GLN A 147 -1.37 -8.75 -1.45
CA GLN A 147 -1.30 -7.47 -0.76
C GLN A 147 -2.03 -7.56 0.57
N LEU A 148 -1.25 -7.70 1.64
CA LEU A 148 -1.74 -7.85 3.00
C LEU A 148 -2.12 -6.52 3.65
N GLY A 149 -1.41 -5.46 3.29
CA GLY A 149 -1.61 -4.15 3.88
C GLY A 149 -1.32 -3.00 2.94
N ILE A 150 -1.79 -1.84 3.36
CA ILE A 150 -1.53 -0.54 2.76
C ILE A 150 -0.78 0.26 3.81
N LEU A 151 0.42 0.75 3.48
CA LEU A 151 1.23 1.53 4.42
C LEU A 151 0.48 2.80 4.80
N ASP A 152 0.35 3.00 6.10
CA ASP A 152 -0.40 4.10 6.69
C ASP A 152 0.58 5.13 7.28
N TRP A 153 1.36 4.71 8.29
CA TRP A 153 2.43 5.55 8.83
C TRP A 153 3.60 4.73 9.36
N ILE A 154 4.75 5.40 9.52
CA ILE A 154 5.94 4.83 10.13
C ILE A 154 6.23 5.59 11.43
N LYS A 155 6.40 4.85 12.52
CA LYS A 155 6.92 5.40 13.78
C LYS A 155 8.43 5.22 13.79
N THR A 156 9.14 6.32 13.58
CA THR A 156 10.58 6.38 13.85
C THR A 156 10.77 6.55 15.36
N SER A 157 11.58 5.70 15.99
CA SER A 157 12.03 5.96 17.36
C SER A 157 12.87 7.25 17.37
N ASN A 158 12.90 7.95 18.50
CA ASN A 158 13.88 9.01 18.67
C ASN A 158 15.27 8.41 18.57
N TYR A 159 16.22 9.13 17.96
CA TYR A 159 17.62 8.75 17.69
C TYR A 159 18.38 8.05 18.85
N GLN A 160 17.88 8.18 20.09
CA GLN A 160 18.44 7.63 21.32
C GLN A 160 17.96 6.20 21.65
N ASP A 161 16.85 5.73 21.07
CA ASP A 161 16.33 4.38 21.29
C ASP A 161 16.76 3.48 20.13
N ALA A 162 17.56 2.44 20.44
CA ALA A 162 18.02 1.40 19.52
C ALA A 162 16.90 0.52 18.91
N GLN A 163 15.64 0.96 18.97
CA GLN A 163 14.52 0.28 18.33
C GLN A 163 14.42 0.71 16.87
N TYR A 164 14.45 -0.26 15.97
CA TYR A 164 14.16 -0.07 14.55
C TYR A 164 12.78 0.59 14.35
N PRO A 165 12.58 1.39 13.30
CA PRO A 165 11.28 2.01 13.06
C PRO A 165 10.23 0.94 12.77
N VAL A 166 9.02 1.22 13.24
CA VAL A 166 7.87 0.32 13.14
C VAL A 166 6.90 0.90 12.12
N ALA A 167 6.57 0.14 11.07
CA ALA A 167 5.58 0.51 10.08
C ALA A 167 4.20 -0.03 10.45
N PHE A 168 3.18 0.81 10.29
CA PHE A 168 1.78 0.48 10.56
C PHE A 168 1.01 0.44 9.25
N PHE A 169 0.16 -0.55 9.12
CA PHE A 169 -0.56 -0.82 7.88
C PHE A 169 -2.06 -0.90 8.16
N SER A 170 -2.83 -0.35 7.23
CA SER A 170 -4.26 -0.64 7.08
C SER A 170 -4.42 -2.02 6.44
N ALA A 171 -5.22 -2.89 7.05
CA ALA A 171 -5.37 -4.27 6.64
C ALA A 171 -6.34 -4.42 5.46
N THR A 172 -5.97 -5.23 4.46
CA THR A 172 -6.77 -5.38 3.24
C THR A 172 -7.94 -6.36 3.36
N PHE A 173 -7.95 -7.25 4.36
CA PHE A 173 -8.99 -8.29 4.50
C PHE A 173 -10.42 -7.76 4.48
N ASN A 174 -10.67 -6.64 5.17
CA ASN A 174 -11.99 -6.02 5.23
C ASN A 174 -12.26 -5.06 4.05
N ILE A 175 -11.24 -4.78 3.23
CA ILE A 175 -11.36 -4.04 1.97
C ILE A 175 -11.70 -4.98 0.82
N THR A 176 -11.21 -6.24 0.85
CA THR A 176 -11.42 -7.24 -0.22
C THR A 176 -12.87 -7.41 -0.64
N PRO A 177 -13.87 -7.50 0.26
CA PRO A 177 -15.27 -7.57 -0.14
C PRO A 177 -15.72 -6.31 -0.88
N ILE A 178 -15.24 -5.12 -0.47
CA ILE A 178 -15.56 -3.86 -1.17
C ILE A 178 -14.99 -3.88 -2.58
N VAL A 179 -13.73 -4.33 -2.76
CA VAL A 179 -13.09 -4.42 -4.09
C VAL A 179 -13.93 -5.26 -5.06
N ASN A 180 -14.48 -6.39 -4.60
CA ASN A 180 -15.33 -7.26 -5.42
C ASN A 180 -16.69 -6.64 -5.77
N GLU A 181 -17.19 -5.74 -4.92
CA GLU A 181 -18.48 -5.08 -5.15
C GLU A 181 -18.33 -3.82 -6.01
N VAL A 182 -17.27 -3.02 -5.82
CA VAL A 182 -17.04 -1.78 -6.59
C VAL A 182 -16.69 -2.03 -8.06
N THR A 183 -16.29 -3.25 -8.40
CA THR A 183 -16.15 -3.65 -9.80
C THR A 183 -17.49 -3.72 -10.53
N LYS A 184 -18.62 -3.81 -9.80
CA LYS A 184 -19.98 -3.82 -10.37
C LYS A 184 -20.45 -2.39 -10.66
N GLU A 185 -21.19 -2.20 -11.74
CA GLU A 185 -21.57 -0.86 -12.24
C GLU A 185 -22.46 -0.06 -11.27
N ASN A 186 -23.24 -0.73 -10.41
CA ASN A 186 -24.24 -0.11 -9.53
C ASN A 186 -23.88 -0.21 -8.03
N PHE A 187 -22.59 -0.17 -7.68
CA PHE A 187 -22.17 -0.18 -6.28
C PHE A 187 -22.71 1.04 -5.52
N ILE A 188 -23.50 0.79 -4.47
CA ILE A 188 -24.00 1.80 -3.54
C ILE A 188 -23.71 1.31 -2.13
N SER A 189 -23.08 2.15 -1.32
CA SER A 189 -22.84 1.89 0.10
C SER A 189 -23.07 3.16 0.92
N PRO A 190 -23.73 3.08 2.10
CA PRO A 190 -23.92 4.24 2.95
C PRO A 190 -22.62 4.76 3.57
N HIS A 191 -21.58 3.91 3.64
CA HIS A 191 -20.33 4.19 4.34
C HIS A 191 -19.16 4.55 3.41
N ILE A 192 -19.32 4.32 2.11
CA ILE A 192 -18.30 4.55 1.08
C ILE A 192 -18.80 5.65 0.14
N VAL A 193 -17.89 6.54 -0.25
CA VAL A 193 -18.15 7.56 -1.29
C VAL A 193 -17.46 7.15 -2.57
N THR A 194 -18.13 7.39 -3.69
CA THR A 194 -17.57 7.22 -5.03
C THR A 194 -17.60 8.56 -5.74
N GLU A 195 -16.44 9.09 -6.09
CA GLU A 195 -16.29 10.37 -6.77
C GLU A 195 -15.72 10.18 -8.17
N ASN A 196 -16.31 10.84 -9.16
CA ASN A 196 -15.74 10.90 -10.51
C ASN A 196 -14.57 11.89 -10.53
N MET A 197 -13.47 11.54 -11.19
CA MET A 197 -12.39 12.49 -11.39
C MET A 197 -12.87 13.61 -12.33
N LYS A 198 -12.80 14.87 -11.87
CA LYS A 198 -13.20 16.03 -12.67
C LYS A 198 -12.00 16.50 -13.50
N MET A 199 -12.24 16.84 -14.77
CA MET A 199 -11.22 17.24 -15.76
C MET A 199 -10.28 18.37 -15.30
N TYR A 200 -10.72 19.24 -14.37
CA TYR A 200 -9.91 20.36 -13.84
C TYR A 200 -8.88 19.95 -12.77
N GLN A 201 -8.91 18.72 -12.25
CA GLN A 201 -7.86 18.21 -11.33
C GLN A 201 -6.59 17.74 -12.08
N ILE A 202 -6.67 17.62 -13.41
CA ILE A 202 -5.54 17.18 -14.26
C ILE A 202 -4.47 18.29 -14.39
N MET A 203 -4.85 19.57 -14.25
CA MET A 203 -3.96 20.71 -14.49
C MET A 203 -3.17 21.19 -13.26
N TRP A 204 -3.33 20.56 -12.09
CA TRP A 204 -2.64 20.99 -10.84
C TRP A 204 -1.39 20.16 -10.50
N TYR A 205 -1.03 19.18 -11.34
CA TYR A 205 0.12 18.30 -11.12
C TYR A 205 1.05 18.20 -12.36
N SER A 206 0.98 19.15 -13.28
CA SER A 206 1.89 19.27 -14.43
C SER A 206 2.70 20.56 -14.38
#